data_AF-B7J7L3-F1
#
_entry.id   AF-B7J7L3-F1
#
_cell.length_a   1.000
_cell.length_b   1.000
_cell.length_c   1.000
_cell.angle_alpha   90.00
_cell.angle_beta   90.00
_cell.angle_gamma   90.00
#
_symmetry.space_group_name_H-M   'P 1'
#
loop_
_entity.id
_entity.type
_entity.pdbx_description
1 polymer ?
#
loop_
_entity_poly.entity_id
_entity_poly.type
_entity_poly.pdbx_seq_one_letter_code
_entity_poly.pdbx_strand_id
1 'polypeptide(L)'
;MHLTSSDIVCMAMGLKPEGALAPHEGTCSFCGKNIWPGDRYTKFSVGPSFMDVADLAARGSGMTCGHCTPLMSSAMLRATANGIFSEGGVQPFAKWVDVARGLLNPPEPPFVMLYATRKSQHMAWRARVNLSRDLFYVRVGLRDLKIRRPVLLSAVQACQTLGSFMGIKPTAKSLAHPFAVLSSDLKDPAHSLLRRKGPEKTLDEAAEAYPEAYQLIQSLTLGETWAMRFLLSPNAGAQAAAQSEGALS
;
A
#
# COMPACT_ATOMS: atom_id res chain seq x y z
N MET A 1 5.58 23.74 -5.94
CA MET A 1 4.30 23.16 -5.46
C MET A 1 4.62 21.89 -4.69
N HIS A 2 4.31 21.81 -3.39
CA HIS A 2 4.51 20.57 -2.62
C HIS A 2 3.26 19.70 -2.78
N LEU A 3 3.38 18.61 -3.56
CA LEU A 3 2.31 17.65 -3.79
C LEU A 3 2.21 16.69 -2.60
N THR A 4 1.04 16.65 -1.95
CA THR A 4 0.78 15.77 -0.80
C THR A 4 -0.15 14.63 -1.17
N SER A 5 -0.22 13.62 -0.31
CA SER A 5 -1.15 12.50 -0.49
C SER A 5 -2.62 12.97 -0.52
N SER A 6 -2.97 13.97 0.29
CA SER A 6 -4.31 14.56 0.26
C SER A 6 -4.65 15.19 -1.09
N ASP A 7 -3.68 15.83 -1.76
CA ASP A 7 -3.88 16.40 -3.10
C ASP A 7 -4.20 15.29 -4.11
N ILE A 8 -3.41 14.21 -4.10
CA ILE A 8 -3.57 13.07 -5.03
C ILE A 8 -4.89 12.34 -4.79
N VAL A 9 -5.24 12.08 -3.53
CA VAL A 9 -6.50 11.40 -3.18
C VAL A 9 -7.71 12.25 -3.56
N CYS A 10 -7.68 13.56 -3.28
CA CYS A 10 -8.77 14.45 -3.70
C CYS A 10 -8.91 14.50 -5.21
N MET A 11 -7.80 14.66 -5.94
CA MET A 11 -7.78 14.65 -7.40
C MET A 11 -8.38 13.36 -7.97
N ALA A 12 -7.90 12.20 -7.52
CA ALA A 12 -8.37 10.89 -7.97
C ALA A 12 -9.87 10.69 -7.74
N MET A 13 -10.41 11.29 -6.67
CA MET A 13 -11.82 11.22 -6.30
C MET A 13 -12.68 12.37 -6.86
N GLY A 14 -12.10 13.31 -7.61
CA GLY A 14 -12.81 14.50 -8.10
C GLY A 14 -13.25 15.48 -7.01
N LEU A 15 -12.62 15.44 -5.83
CA LEU A 15 -12.92 16.33 -4.72
C LEU A 15 -12.23 17.67 -4.90
N LYS A 16 -12.98 18.76 -4.64
CA LYS A 16 -12.44 20.13 -4.69
C LYS A 16 -11.95 20.55 -3.30
N PRO A 17 -10.96 21.45 -3.21
CA PRO A 17 -10.53 22.01 -1.93
C PRO A 17 -11.67 22.76 -1.23
N GLU A 18 -11.86 22.52 0.06
CA GLU A 18 -12.93 23.11 0.86
C GLU A 18 -12.41 24.14 1.89
N GLY A 19 -13.28 25.06 2.29
CA GLY A 19 -12.99 26.05 3.35
C GLY A 19 -13.01 27.50 2.89
N ALA A 20 -12.64 28.42 3.80
CA ALA A 20 -12.49 29.83 3.50
C ALA A 20 -11.14 30.10 2.82
N LEU A 21 -10.92 31.31 2.31
CA LEU A 21 -9.60 31.73 1.84
C LEU A 21 -8.71 32.07 3.05
N ALA A 22 -7.48 31.58 3.04
CA ALA A 22 -6.53 31.81 4.11
C ALA A 22 -6.18 33.30 4.20
N PRO A 23 -6.29 33.93 5.38
CA PRO A 23 -5.96 35.35 5.55
C PRO A 23 -4.46 35.61 5.76
N HIS A 24 -3.68 34.58 6.09
CA HIS A 24 -2.24 34.64 6.32
C HIS A 24 -1.59 33.31 5.94
N GLU A 25 -0.26 33.30 5.83
CA GLU A 25 0.52 32.10 5.62
C GLU A 25 0.49 31.17 6.85
N GLY A 26 0.45 29.86 6.62
CA GLY A 26 0.63 28.85 7.65
C GLY A 26 0.87 27.47 7.07
N THR A 27 0.70 26.43 7.89
CA THR A 27 0.96 25.04 7.48
C THR A 27 -0.23 24.16 7.83
N CYS A 28 -0.55 23.18 6.98
CA CYS A 28 -1.59 22.22 7.31
C CYS A 28 -1.13 21.30 8.46
N SER A 29 -1.89 21.28 9.56
CA SER A 29 -1.65 20.41 10.70
C SER A 29 -1.56 18.93 10.32
N PHE A 30 -2.36 18.47 9.35
CA PHE A 30 -2.39 17.08 8.90
C PHE A 30 -1.25 16.73 7.96
N CYS A 31 -1.28 17.23 6.71
CA CYS A 31 -0.35 16.82 5.67
C CYS A 31 0.93 17.67 5.56
N GLY A 32 1.05 18.74 6.34
CA GLY A 32 2.24 19.60 6.35
C GLY A 32 2.35 20.53 5.13
N LYS A 33 1.35 20.57 4.25
CA LYS A 33 1.33 21.48 3.09
C LYS A 33 1.35 22.94 3.56
N ASN A 34 2.21 23.77 2.97
CA ASN A 34 2.14 25.23 3.15
C ASN A 34 0.81 25.75 2.61
N ILE A 35 0.20 26.65 3.38
CA ILE A 35 -1.06 27.33 3.06
C ILE A 35 -0.71 28.81 2.92
N TRP A 36 -0.82 29.35 1.71
CA TRP A 36 -0.55 30.75 1.42
C TRP A 36 -1.83 31.59 1.52
N PRO A 37 -1.73 32.92 1.69
CA PRO A 37 -2.90 33.78 1.58
C PRO A 37 -3.66 33.54 0.28
N GLY A 38 -4.99 33.35 0.38
CA GLY A 38 -5.84 32.98 -0.75
C GLY A 38 -6.04 31.48 -0.98
N ASP A 39 -5.25 30.59 -0.37
CA ASP A 39 -5.51 29.15 -0.43
C ASP A 39 -6.76 28.79 0.38
N ARG A 40 -7.46 27.72 -0.03
CA ARG A 40 -8.60 27.19 0.76
C ARG A 40 -8.08 26.56 2.05
N TYR A 41 -8.70 26.91 3.18
CA TYR A 41 -8.36 26.36 4.49
C TYR A 41 -9.56 26.31 5.43
N THR A 42 -9.44 25.48 6.47
CA THR A 42 -10.29 25.51 7.66
C THR A 42 -9.44 25.64 8.92
N LYS A 43 -10.03 26.15 10.00
CA LYS A 43 -9.37 26.10 11.31
C LYS A 43 -9.20 24.62 11.71
N PHE A 44 -8.03 24.27 12.22
CA PHE A 44 -7.80 22.93 12.73
C PHE A 44 -8.77 22.65 13.88
N SER A 45 -9.55 21.59 13.73
CA SER A 45 -10.51 21.14 14.75
C SER A 45 -10.59 19.63 14.69
N VAL A 46 -10.29 18.99 15.83
CA VAL A 46 -10.45 17.55 16.03
C VAL A 46 -11.12 17.32 17.38
N GLY A 47 -12.00 16.32 17.45
CA GLY A 47 -12.67 15.96 18.69
C GLY A 47 -11.75 15.28 19.70
N PRO A 48 -12.17 15.14 20.97
CA PRO A 48 -11.38 14.50 22.02
C PRO A 48 -11.04 13.02 21.75
N SER A 49 -11.78 12.36 20.86
CA SER A 49 -11.55 10.98 20.42
C SER A 49 -10.56 10.84 19.26
N PHE A 50 -9.92 11.94 18.83
CA PHE A 50 -8.94 11.89 17.74
C PHE A 50 -7.61 11.32 18.26
N MET A 51 -7.27 10.12 17.78
CA MET A 51 -6.11 9.36 18.28
C MET A 51 -4.83 9.56 17.45
N ASP A 52 -4.91 10.18 16.28
CA ASP A 52 -3.78 10.33 15.35
C ASP A 52 -3.01 11.66 15.56
N VAL A 53 -3.06 12.25 16.76
CA VAL A 53 -2.32 13.49 17.10
C VAL A 53 -0.83 13.32 16.84
N ALA A 54 -0.31 12.12 17.10
CA ALA A 54 1.09 11.79 16.90
C ALA A 54 1.53 11.87 15.42
N ASP A 55 0.59 11.71 14.49
CA ASP A 55 0.87 11.66 13.06
C ASP A 55 0.72 13.01 12.35
N LEU A 56 0.21 14.03 13.03
CA LEU A 56 0.10 15.39 12.49
C LEU A 56 1.48 15.91 12.06
N ALA A 57 1.61 16.31 10.80
CA ALA A 57 2.85 16.82 10.24
C ALA A 57 3.27 18.19 10.82
N ALA A 58 2.30 19.03 11.20
CA ALA A 58 2.56 20.37 11.75
C ALA A 58 1.71 20.62 13.01
N ARG A 59 2.05 19.94 14.11
CA ARG A 59 1.34 20.08 15.39
C ARG A 59 1.36 21.54 15.86
N GLY A 60 0.19 22.05 16.26
CA GLY A 60 0.04 23.40 16.76
C GLY A 60 -0.15 24.48 15.68
N SER A 61 -0.10 24.15 14.39
CA SER A 61 -0.26 25.17 13.33
C SER A 61 -1.66 25.79 13.28
N GLY A 62 -2.68 25.12 13.82
CA GLY A 62 -4.04 25.68 13.88
C GLY A 62 -4.78 25.74 12.54
N MET A 63 -4.21 25.24 11.43
CA MET A 63 -4.79 25.31 10.08
C MET A 63 -4.88 23.93 9.43
N THR A 64 -5.93 23.72 8.64
CA THR A 64 -6.12 22.53 7.79
C THR A 64 -6.26 22.99 6.35
N CYS A 65 -5.43 22.48 5.43
CA CYS A 65 -5.54 22.85 4.02
C CYS A 65 -6.83 22.30 3.41
N GLY A 66 -7.30 22.95 2.35
CA GLY A 66 -8.58 22.61 1.73
C GLY A 66 -8.66 21.20 1.14
N HIS A 67 -7.54 20.54 0.87
CA HIS A 67 -7.52 19.13 0.42
C HIS A 67 -7.58 18.14 1.58
N CYS A 68 -7.10 18.50 2.78
CA CYS A 68 -7.29 17.64 3.96
C CYS A 68 -8.72 17.72 4.49
N THR A 69 -9.35 18.90 4.43
CA THR A 69 -10.72 19.15 4.93
C THR A 69 -11.74 18.08 4.51
N PRO A 70 -11.97 17.79 3.22
CA PRO A 70 -12.99 16.82 2.82
C PRO A 70 -12.69 15.40 3.29
N LEU A 71 -11.40 15.05 3.45
CA LEU A 71 -10.93 13.72 3.83
C LEU A 71 -11.15 13.37 5.32
N MET A 72 -11.63 14.32 6.12
CA MET A 72 -11.81 14.13 7.57
C MET A 72 -13.13 13.47 7.96
N SER A 73 -14.10 13.40 7.04
CA SER A 73 -15.40 12.79 7.34
C SER A 73 -15.32 11.26 7.46
N SER A 74 -16.18 10.66 8.29
CA SER A 74 -16.24 9.19 8.41
C SER A 74 -16.60 8.49 7.08
N ALA A 75 -17.33 9.16 6.20
CA ALA A 75 -17.60 8.67 4.85
C ALA A 75 -16.31 8.59 4.04
N MET A 76 -15.49 9.64 4.06
CA MET A 76 -14.21 9.64 3.34
C MET A 76 -13.20 8.69 3.95
N LEU A 77 -13.16 8.52 5.28
CA LEU A 77 -12.32 7.48 5.89
C LEU A 77 -12.59 6.08 5.36
N ARG A 78 -13.86 5.77 5.05
CA ARG A 78 -14.25 4.50 4.44
C ARG A 78 -13.92 4.46 2.95
N ALA A 79 -14.20 5.55 2.23
CA ALA A 79 -13.94 5.64 0.79
C ALA A 79 -12.44 5.56 0.45
N THR A 80 -11.57 6.08 1.32
CA THR A 80 -10.12 6.07 1.14
C THR A 80 -9.43 4.94 1.91
N ALA A 81 -10.17 3.91 2.33
CA ALA A 81 -9.59 2.85 3.16
C ALA A 81 -8.64 1.94 2.37
N ASN A 82 -9.02 1.56 1.15
CA ASN A 82 -8.36 0.50 0.39
C ASN A 82 -8.34 0.79 -1.12
N GLY A 83 -7.17 1.10 -1.68
CA GLY A 83 -7.02 1.31 -3.11
C GLY A 83 -5.77 2.08 -3.51
N ILE A 84 -5.64 2.30 -4.81
CA ILE A 84 -4.64 3.17 -5.44
C ILE A 84 -5.33 4.43 -5.93
N PHE A 85 -4.73 5.58 -5.64
CA PHE A 85 -5.21 6.90 -6.01
C PHE A 85 -4.15 7.55 -6.88
N SER A 86 -4.53 8.00 -8.08
CA SER A 86 -3.63 8.59 -9.07
C SER A 86 -4.41 9.57 -9.96
N GLU A 87 -3.72 10.21 -10.91
CA GLU A 87 -4.37 11.04 -11.94
C GLU A 87 -5.41 10.25 -12.76
N GLY A 88 -5.18 8.97 -13.01
CA GLY A 88 -6.12 8.08 -13.69
C GLY A 88 -7.36 7.69 -12.86
N GLY A 89 -7.55 8.27 -11.67
CA GLY A 89 -8.66 8.01 -10.78
C GLY A 89 -8.36 6.98 -9.69
N VAL A 90 -9.41 6.33 -9.19
CA VAL A 90 -9.36 5.37 -8.08
C VAL A 90 -9.39 3.93 -8.59
N GLN A 91 -8.41 3.13 -8.18
CA GLN A 91 -8.41 1.68 -8.36
C GLN A 91 -8.67 1.00 -7.01
N PRO A 92 -9.89 0.52 -6.73
CA PRO A 92 -10.23 -0.02 -5.42
C PRO A 92 -9.58 -1.39 -5.18
N PHE A 93 -9.13 -1.63 -3.95
CA PHE A 93 -8.70 -2.95 -3.50
C PHE A 93 -9.88 -3.77 -2.95
N ALA A 94 -10.82 -4.13 -3.82
CA ALA A 94 -12.04 -4.85 -3.44
C ALA A 94 -11.77 -6.34 -3.13
N LYS A 95 -10.82 -6.94 -3.86
CA LYS A 95 -10.40 -8.34 -3.71
C LYS A 95 -8.87 -8.44 -3.67
N TRP A 96 -8.35 -9.57 -3.20
CA TRP A 96 -6.90 -9.81 -3.17
C TRP A 96 -6.24 -9.75 -4.55
N VAL A 97 -6.96 -10.13 -5.60
CA VAL A 97 -6.46 -10.01 -6.99
C VAL A 97 -6.27 -8.55 -7.41
N ASP A 98 -7.06 -7.62 -6.86
CA ASP A 98 -6.92 -6.19 -7.15
C ASP A 98 -5.68 -5.61 -6.46
N VAL A 99 -5.42 -6.04 -5.22
CA VAL A 99 -4.18 -5.73 -4.51
C VAL A 99 -2.98 -6.25 -5.30
N ALA A 100 -3.00 -7.53 -5.68
CA ALA A 100 -1.94 -8.14 -6.50
C ALA A 100 -1.73 -7.37 -7.81
N ARG A 101 -2.80 -7.00 -8.51
CA ARG A 101 -2.75 -6.21 -9.75
C ARG A 101 -2.06 -4.86 -9.53
N GLY A 102 -2.46 -4.14 -8.48
CA GLY A 102 -1.87 -2.86 -8.11
C GLY A 102 -0.39 -2.95 -7.78
N LEU A 103 0.04 -4.02 -7.10
CA LEU A 103 1.43 -4.27 -6.76
C LEU A 103 2.29 -4.63 -7.98
N LEU A 104 1.74 -5.42 -8.90
CA LEU A 104 2.44 -5.85 -10.12
C LEU A 104 2.48 -4.75 -11.18
N ASN A 105 1.44 -3.92 -11.25
CA ASN A 105 1.26 -2.90 -12.27
C ASN A 105 0.81 -1.58 -11.62
N PRO A 106 1.66 -0.93 -10.80
CA PRO A 106 1.34 0.37 -10.24
C PRO A 106 1.16 1.40 -11.37
N PRO A 107 0.29 2.42 -11.19
CA PRO A 107 0.07 3.48 -12.18
C PRO A 107 1.32 4.35 -12.37
N GLU A 108 1.29 5.19 -13.40
CA GLU A 108 2.32 6.22 -13.55
C GLU A 108 2.32 7.17 -12.33
N PRO A 109 3.49 7.55 -11.81
CA PRO A 109 3.56 8.50 -10.72
C PRO A 109 3.02 9.88 -11.13
N PRO A 110 2.47 10.65 -10.17
CA PRO A 110 2.41 10.37 -8.74
C PRO A 110 1.16 9.55 -8.35
N PHE A 111 1.32 8.66 -7.37
CA PHE A 111 0.19 7.87 -6.82
C PHE A 111 0.33 7.61 -5.32
N VAL A 112 -0.78 7.19 -4.70
CA VAL A 112 -0.86 6.78 -3.29
C VAL A 112 -1.50 5.41 -3.20
N MET A 113 -0.98 4.52 -2.37
CA MET A 113 -1.57 3.21 -2.10
C MET A 113 -1.96 3.06 -0.63
N LEU A 114 -3.22 2.71 -0.39
CA LEU A 114 -3.82 2.60 0.94
C LEU A 114 -4.39 1.19 1.15
N TYR A 115 -4.14 0.62 2.33
CA TYR A 115 -4.73 -0.63 2.78
C TYR A 115 -5.02 -0.56 4.28
N ALA A 116 -6.27 -0.28 4.65
CA ALA A 116 -6.68 -0.16 6.04
C ALA A 116 -6.76 -1.53 6.72
N THR A 117 -6.28 -1.64 7.96
CA THR A 117 -6.33 -2.87 8.77
C THR A 117 -7.37 -2.81 9.89
N ARG A 118 -8.03 -1.65 10.04
CA ARG A 118 -9.18 -1.41 10.92
C ARG A 118 -10.20 -0.53 10.22
N LYS A 119 -11.44 -0.57 10.69
CA LYS A 119 -12.49 0.36 10.23
C LYS A 119 -12.13 1.79 10.66
N SER A 120 -12.47 2.77 9.82
CA SER A 120 -12.37 4.20 10.15
C SER A 120 -10.97 4.68 10.52
N GLN A 121 -9.96 4.31 9.73
CA GLN A 121 -8.59 4.81 9.89
C GLN A 121 -8.36 6.03 8.99
N HIS A 122 -7.69 7.06 9.51
CA HIS A 122 -7.16 8.15 8.69
C HIS A 122 -6.00 7.61 7.86
N MET A 123 -6.25 7.30 6.59
CA MET A 123 -5.22 6.74 5.69
C MET A 123 -4.66 7.81 4.74
N ALA A 124 -5.55 8.55 4.08
CA ALA A 124 -5.23 9.42 2.96
C ALA A 124 -4.17 10.49 3.29
N TRP A 125 -4.39 11.35 4.29
CA TRP A 125 -3.47 12.47 4.54
C TRP A 125 -2.12 12.06 5.12
N ARG A 126 -2.01 10.83 5.65
CA ARG A 126 -0.77 10.35 6.26
C ARG A 126 0.10 9.55 5.29
N ALA A 127 -0.46 9.04 4.20
CA ALA A 127 0.27 8.17 3.29
C ALA A 127 1.38 8.90 2.54
N ARG A 128 2.38 8.13 2.12
CA ARG A 128 3.45 8.63 1.25
C ARG A 128 2.97 8.76 -0.18
N VAL A 129 3.44 9.82 -0.84
CA VAL A 129 3.34 9.98 -2.28
C VAL A 129 4.42 9.12 -2.94
N ASN A 130 4.02 8.28 -3.88
CA ASN A 130 4.93 7.49 -4.68
C ASN A 130 5.29 8.23 -5.96
N LEU A 131 6.59 8.29 -6.23
CA LEU A 131 7.20 8.94 -7.39
C LEU A 131 7.91 7.95 -8.32
N SER A 132 7.76 6.65 -8.07
CA SER A 132 8.37 5.57 -8.86
C SER A 132 7.46 4.34 -8.88
N ARG A 133 7.49 3.62 -10.00
CA ARG A 133 6.82 2.31 -10.18
C ARG A 133 7.70 1.15 -9.69
N ASP A 134 8.99 1.38 -9.53
CA ASP A 134 9.96 0.34 -9.14
C ASP A 134 10.29 0.35 -7.66
N LEU A 135 10.18 1.50 -7.00
CA LEU A 135 10.27 1.62 -5.55
C LEU A 135 9.11 2.49 -5.04
N PHE A 136 8.19 1.86 -4.32
CA PHE A 136 6.99 2.53 -3.82
C PHE A 136 6.64 2.08 -2.41
N TYR A 137 5.67 2.78 -1.82
CA TYR A 137 5.16 2.58 -0.48
C TYR A 137 3.67 2.30 -0.52
N VAL A 138 3.24 1.36 0.31
CA VAL A 138 1.82 1.13 0.62
C VAL A 138 1.60 1.44 2.08
N ARG A 139 0.62 2.28 2.39
CA ARG A 139 0.21 2.49 3.78
C ARG A 139 -0.71 1.35 4.22
N VAL A 140 -0.19 0.47 5.07
CA VAL A 140 -0.92 -0.67 5.64
C VAL A 140 -1.24 -0.37 7.10
N GLY A 141 -2.49 0.02 7.36
CA GLY A 141 -2.92 0.58 8.64
C GLY A 141 -2.05 1.79 9.04
N LEU A 142 -1.26 1.63 10.10
CA LEU A 142 -0.40 2.71 10.63
C LEU A 142 1.05 2.65 10.12
N ARG A 143 1.38 1.73 9.19
CA ARG A 143 2.75 1.51 8.70
C ARG A 143 2.87 1.86 7.23
N ASP A 144 3.95 2.54 6.85
CA ASP A 144 4.35 2.65 5.45
C ASP A 144 5.27 1.49 5.10
N LEU A 145 4.82 0.63 4.20
CA LEU A 145 5.56 -0.53 3.75
C LEU A 145 6.28 -0.23 2.44
N LYS A 146 7.61 -0.24 2.46
CA LYS A 146 8.45 -0.10 1.27
C LYS A 146 8.42 -1.38 0.43
N ILE A 147 8.28 -1.24 -0.88
CA ILE A 147 8.28 -2.34 -1.86
C ILE A 147 9.21 -1.98 -3.00
N ARG A 148 10.13 -2.90 -3.34
CA ARG A 148 10.93 -2.83 -4.57
C ARG A 148 10.31 -3.80 -5.58
N ARG A 149 9.63 -3.27 -6.59
CA ARG A 149 8.90 -4.06 -7.59
C ARG A 149 9.79 -5.10 -8.29
N PRO A 150 11.02 -4.79 -8.75
CA PRO A 150 11.87 -5.81 -9.37
C PRO A 150 12.20 -6.97 -8.44
N VAL A 151 12.51 -6.68 -7.16
CA VAL A 151 12.75 -7.70 -6.12
C VAL A 151 11.51 -8.55 -5.89
N LEU A 152 10.34 -7.90 -5.81
CA LEU A 152 9.06 -8.55 -5.59
C LEU A 152 8.73 -9.56 -6.71
N LEU A 153 8.99 -9.20 -7.97
CA LEU A 153 8.77 -10.07 -9.13
C LEU A 153 9.67 -11.30 -9.08
N SER A 154 10.97 -11.13 -8.81
CA SER A 154 11.90 -12.25 -8.66
C SER A 154 11.58 -13.12 -7.45
N ALA A 155 11.07 -12.54 -6.36
CA ALA A 155 10.73 -13.25 -5.13
C ALA A 155 9.62 -14.29 -5.32
N VAL A 156 8.65 -14.04 -6.21
CA VAL A 156 7.59 -15.03 -6.52
C VAL A 156 8.20 -16.31 -7.07
N GLN A 157 9.12 -16.19 -8.04
CA GLN A 157 9.80 -17.34 -8.64
C GLN A 157 10.68 -18.06 -7.62
N ALA A 158 11.46 -17.31 -6.83
CA ALA A 158 12.27 -17.89 -5.75
C ALA A 158 11.42 -18.68 -4.74
N CYS A 159 10.24 -18.16 -4.37
CA CYS A 159 9.31 -18.86 -3.49
C CYS A 159 8.84 -20.18 -4.10
N GLN A 160 8.47 -20.18 -5.39
CA GLN A 160 8.06 -21.40 -6.08
C GLN A 160 9.18 -22.43 -6.13
N THR A 161 10.40 -22.00 -6.49
CA THR A 161 11.58 -22.88 -6.53
C THR A 161 11.82 -23.56 -5.18
N LEU A 162 11.93 -22.79 -4.09
CA LEU A 162 12.16 -23.36 -2.76
C LEU A 162 10.97 -24.21 -2.30
N GLY A 163 9.74 -23.73 -2.49
CA GLY A 163 8.54 -24.44 -2.09
C GLY A 163 8.42 -25.80 -2.78
N SER A 164 8.60 -25.85 -4.10
CA SER A 164 8.56 -27.08 -4.88
C SER A 164 9.70 -28.03 -4.52
N PHE A 165 10.92 -27.54 -4.32
CA PHE A 165 12.04 -28.39 -3.87
C PHE A 165 11.78 -28.99 -2.49
N MET A 166 11.12 -28.25 -1.60
CA MET A 166 10.70 -28.74 -0.28
C MET A 166 9.57 -29.79 -0.34
N GLY A 167 9.00 -30.07 -1.52
CA GLY A 167 7.85 -30.96 -1.71
C GLY A 167 6.50 -30.28 -1.43
N ILE A 168 6.46 -28.95 -1.31
CA ILE A 168 5.22 -28.21 -1.04
C ILE A 168 4.42 -28.12 -2.33
N LYS A 169 3.24 -28.73 -2.34
CA LYS A 169 2.34 -28.72 -3.49
C LYS A 169 1.54 -27.42 -3.55
N PRO A 170 1.37 -26.80 -4.74
CA PRO A 170 0.43 -25.69 -4.89
C PRO A 170 -1.00 -26.15 -4.60
N THR A 171 -1.84 -25.22 -4.21
CA THR A 171 -3.27 -25.42 -3.93
C THR A 171 -4.10 -24.46 -4.77
N ALA A 172 -5.43 -24.60 -4.76
CA ALA A 172 -6.34 -23.66 -5.41
C ALA A 172 -6.22 -22.21 -4.87
N LYS A 173 -5.57 -22.00 -3.71
CA LYS A 173 -5.46 -20.70 -3.04
C LYS A 173 -4.02 -20.21 -2.85
N SER A 174 -3.01 -21.05 -3.11
CA SER A 174 -1.61 -20.66 -2.96
C SER A 174 -0.69 -21.41 -3.94
N LEU A 175 0.30 -20.73 -4.49
CA LEU A 175 1.45 -21.32 -5.16
C LEU A 175 2.31 -22.09 -4.14
N ALA A 176 3.22 -22.94 -4.63
CA ALA A 176 4.24 -23.53 -3.77
C ALA A 176 5.14 -22.42 -3.19
N HIS A 177 5.37 -22.41 -1.88
CA HIS A 177 6.25 -21.43 -1.24
C HIS A 177 6.73 -21.90 0.15
N PRO A 178 7.88 -21.40 0.64
CA PRO A 178 8.45 -21.81 1.93
C PRO A 178 7.81 -21.13 3.15
N PHE A 179 7.01 -20.06 2.98
CA PHE A 179 6.40 -19.36 4.12
C PHE A 179 5.43 -20.26 4.91
N ALA A 180 5.54 -20.19 6.23
CA ALA A 180 4.61 -20.79 7.17
C ALA A 180 3.34 -19.93 7.28
N VAL A 181 3.51 -18.61 7.42
CA VAL A 181 2.41 -17.65 7.60
C VAL A 181 2.68 -16.36 6.84
N LEU A 182 1.67 -15.90 6.11
CA LEU A 182 1.60 -14.57 5.51
C LEU A 182 0.29 -13.91 5.96
N SER A 183 0.36 -12.74 6.59
CA SER A 183 -0.82 -12.02 7.07
C SER A 183 -1.02 -10.75 6.24
N SER A 184 -2.25 -10.53 5.80
CA SER A 184 -2.64 -9.30 5.08
C SER A 184 -2.80 -8.09 6.01
N ASP A 185 -2.99 -8.29 7.32
CA ASP A 185 -3.21 -7.23 8.30
C ASP A 185 -2.03 -7.00 9.25
N LEU A 186 -0.98 -7.82 9.11
CA LEU A 186 0.27 -7.78 9.90
C LEU A 186 0.07 -7.92 11.42
N LYS A 187 -1.06 -8.48 11.88
CA LYS A 187 -1.28 -8.76 13.30
C LYS A 187 -0.65 -10.06 13.77
N ASP A 188 -0.36 -10.98 12.85
CA ASP A 188 0.23 -12.27 13.18
C ASP A 188 1.74 -12.11 13.45
N PRO A 189 2.24 -12.41 14.66
CA PRO A 189 3.65 -12.32 14.98
C PRO A 189 4.52 -13.32 14.20
N ALA A 190 3.93 -14.39 13.67
CA ALA A 190 4.59 -15.37 12.81
C ALA A 190 4.63 -14.94 11.33
N HIS A 191 4.16 -13.74 11.00
CA HIS A 191 4.24 -13.24 9.62
C HIS A 191 5.67 -13.33 9.08
N SER A 192 5.80 -13.84 7.85
CA SER A 192 7.06 -14.02 7.12
C SER A 192 8.00 -15.11 7.65
N LEU A 193 7.60 -15.88 8.68
CA LEU A 193 8.37 -17.04 9.09
C LEU A 193 8.38 -18.10 7.98
N LEU A 194 9.56 -18.70 7.76
CA LEU A 194 9.75 -19.82 6.84
C LEU A 194 9.53 -21.14 7.59
N ARG A 195 9.00 -22.14 6.88
CA ARG A 195 8.90 -23.51 7.39
C ARG A 195 10.29 -24.10 7.50
N ARG A 196 10.62 -24.73 8.63
CA ARG A 196 11.90 -25.44 8.78
C ARG A 196 11.98 -26.71 7.91
N LYS A 197 10.83 -27.33 7.62
CA LYS A 197 10.74 -28.58 6.87
C LYS A 197 9.47 -28.62 6.00
N GLY A 198 9.63 -29.04 4.75
CA GLY A 198 8.53 -29.42 3.87
C GLY A 198 8.31 -30.94 3.86
N PRO A 199 7.38 -31.44 3.04
CA PRO A 199 7.09 -32.87 2.96
C PRO A 199 8.30 -33.74 2.60
N GLU A 200 9.20 -33.24 1.75
CA GLU A 200 10.30 -34.02 1.19
C GLU A 200 11.67 -33.55 1.67
N LYS A 201 11.86 -32.24 1.78
CA LYS A 201 13.16 -31.62 2.09
C LYS A 201 13.04 -30.54 3.16
N THR A 202 14.13 -30.34 3.88
CA THR A 202 14.30 -29.25 4.85
C THR A 202 14.56 -27.92 4.15
N LEU A 203 14.38 -26.81 4.89
CA LEU A 203 14.75 -25.49 4.39
C LEU A 203 16.26 -25.35 4.21
N ASP A 204 17.06 -26.01 5.05
CA ASP A 204 18.52 -25.98 4.97
C ASP A 204 19.01 -26.69 3.69
N GLU A 205 18.45 -27.86 3.37
CA GLU A 205 18.70 -28.53 2.07
C GLU A 205 18.28 -27.64 0.89
N ALA A 206 17.18 -26.90 1.00
CA ALA A 206 16.72 -25.99 -0.04
C ALA A 206 17.64 -24.77 -0.18
N ALA A 207 18.17 -24.26 0.93
CA ALA A 207 19.13 -23.16 0.97
C ALA A 207 20.48 -23.55 0.38
N GLU A 208 20.92 -24.80 0.59
CA GLU A 208 22.12 -25.35 -0.04
C GLU A 208 21.94 -25.54 -1.54
N ALA A 209 20.79 -26.08 -1.97
CA ALA A 209 20.50 -26.33 -3.38
C ALA A 209 20.23 -25.04 -4.19
N TYR A 210 19.62 -24.04 -3.57
CA TYR A 210 19.23 -22.77 -4.21
C TYR A 210 19.61 -21.55 -3.35
N PRO A 211 20.91 -21.30 -3.16
CA PRO A 211 21.39 -20.27 -2.24
C PRO A 211 20.93 -18.87 -2.63
N GLU A 212 20.88 -18.54 -3.92
CA GLU A 212 20.43 -17.23 -4.40
C GLU A 212 18.93 -17.00 -4.13
N ALA A 213 18.09 -18.01 -4.36
CA ALA A 213 16.66 -17.93 -4.08
C ALA A 213 16.39 -17.77 -2.58
N TYR A 214 17.15 -18.51 -1.75
CA TYR A 214 17.06 -18.39 -0.30
C TYR A 214 17.51 -17.02 0.20
N GLN A 215 18.66 -16.52 -0.25
CA GLN A 215 19.17 -15.20 0.10
C GLN A 215 18.19 -14.10 -0.32
N LEU A 216 17.60 -14.20 -1.52
CA LEU A 216 16.58 -13.26 -1.98
C LEU A 216 15.39 -13.21 -1.03
N ILE A 217 14.84 -14.37 -0.64
CA ILE A 217 13.70 -14.44 0.29
C ILE A 217 14.07 -13.89 1.67
N GLN A 218 15.28 -14.15 2.16
CA GLN A 218 15.76 -13.58 3.43
C GLN A 218 15.93 -12.06 3.37
N SER A 219 16.20 -11.51 2.19
CA SER A 219 16.42 -10.06 1.99
C SER A 219 15.12 -9.25 1.83
N LEU A 220 13.96 -9.92 1.82
CA LEU A 220 12.68 -9.25 1.63
C LEU A 220 12.37 -8.34 2.81
N THR A 221 11.94 -7.12 2.49
CA THR A 221 11.41 -6.17 3.45
C THR A 221 10.03 -6.62 3.93
N LEU A 222 9.56 -6.03 5.05
CA LEU A 222 8.19 -6.24 5.53
C LEU A 222 7.12 -5.95 4.47
N GLY A 223 7.36 -4.97 3.59
CA GLY A 223 6.42 -4.68 2.50
C GLY A 223 6.40 -5.75 1.42
N GLU A 224 7.54 -6.32 1.10
CA GLU A 224 7.65 -7.39 0.11
C GLU A 224 7.08 -8.70 0.64
N THR A 225 7.32 -9.05 1.91
CA THR A 225 6.70 -10.22 2.54
C THR A 225 5.18 -10.04 2.73
N TRP A 226 4.71 -8.83 3.05
CA TRP A 226 3.28 -8.51 3.03
C TRP A 226 2.69 -8.67 1.62
N ALA A 227 3.36 -8.16 0.59
CA ALA A 227 2.92 -8.27 -0.80
C ALA A 227 2.85 -9.73 -1.28
N MET A 228 3.79 -10.59 -0.85
CA MET A 228 3.76 -12.03 -1.13
C MET A 228 2.44 -12.69 -0.70
N ARG A 229 1.74 -12.16 0.31
CA ARG A 229 0.42 -12.67 0.73
C ARG A 229 -0.58 -12.72 -0.43
N PHE A 230 -0.50 -11.71 -1.31
CA PHE A 230 -1.41 -11.56 -2.44
C PHE A 230 -0.83 -12.20 -3.70
N LEU A 231 0.48 -12.04 -3.92
CA LEU A 231 1.14 -12.52 -5.14
C LEU A 231 1.34 -14.02 -5.22
N LEU A 232 1.42 -14.71 -4.07
CA LEU A 232 1.48 -16.17 -4.04
C LEU A 232 0.10 -16.82 -4.18
N SER A 233 -0.96 -16.06 -4.50
CA SER A 233 -2.27 -16.64 -4.84
C SER A 233 -2.28 -17.08 -6.32
N PRO A 234 -2.86 -18.25 -6.67
CA PRO A 234 -3.07 -18.64 -8.06
C PRO A 234 -3.90 -17.56 -8.75
N ASN A 235 -3.46 -17.12 -9.94
CA ASN A 235 -4.05 -16.00 -10.70
C ASN A 235 -3.78 -14.60 -10.15
N ALA A 236 -2.71 -14.40 -9.35
CA ALA A 236 -2.27 -13.06 -8.96
C ALA A 236 -2.11 -12.15 -10.20
N GLY A 237 -2.97 -11.12 -10.30
CA GLY A 237 -2.99 -10.19 -11.44
C GLY A 237 -3.62 -10.73 -12.74
N ALA A 238 -4.10 -11.97 -12.80
CA ALA A 238 -4.66 -12.56 -14.02
C ALA A 238 -6.14 -12.14 -14.23
N GLN A 239 -6.30 -10.93 -14.74
CA GLN A 239 -7.40 -10.50 -15.62
C GLN A 239 -6.89 -9.59 -16.77
N ALA A 240 -5.58 -9.35 -16.86
CA ALA A 240 -5.00 -8.37 -17.78
C ALA A 240 -4.80 -8.89 -19.22
N ALA A 241 -4.61 -10.20 -19.45
CA ALA A 241 -4.40 -10.70 -20.83
C ALA A 241 -5.66 -10.59 -21.71
N ALA A 242 -6.86 -10.60 -21.12
CA ALA A 242 -8.11 -10.59 -21.88
C ALA A 242 -8.64 -9.19 -22.24
N GLN A 243 -8.02 -8.11 -21.72
CA GLN A 243 -8.49 -6.73 -21.96
C GLN A 243 -7.52 -5.90 -22.80
N SER A 244 -6.27 -6.35 -23.01
CA SER A 244 -5.33 -5.70 -23.93
C SER A 244 -5.45 -6.18 -25.38
N GLU A 245 -6.11 -7.31 -25.64
CA GLU A 245 -6.31 -7.85 -27.01
C GLU A 245 -7.65 -7.42 -27.65
N GLY A 246 -8.54 -6.76 -26.92
CA GLY A 246 -9.87 -6.34 -27.42
C GLY A 246 -10.01 -4.88 -27.83
N ALA A 247 -8.95 -4.07 -27.76
CA ALA A 247 -8.99 -2.64 -28.08
C ALA A 247 -8.41 -2.30 -29.47
N LEU A 248 -8.15 -3.30 -30.31
CA LEU A 248 -7.77 -3.15 -31.72
C LEU A 248 -8.60 -4.12 -32.58
N SER A 249 -9.90 -3.86 -32.67
CA SER A 249 -10.81 -4.41 -33.68
C SER A 249 -11.98 -3.46 -33.90
#